data_AF-A0A4R0GP63-F1
#
_entry.id   AF-A0A4R0GP63-F1
#
_cell.length_a   1.000
_cell.length_b   1.000
_cell.length_c   1.000
_cell.angle_alpha   90.00
_cell.angle_beta   90.00
_cell.angle_gamma   90.00
#
_symmetry.space_group_name_H-M   'P 1'
#
loop_
_entity.id
_entity.type
_entity.pdbx_description
1 polymer ?
#
loop_
_entity_poly.entity_id
_entity_poly.type
_entity_poly.pdbx_seq_one_letter_code
_entity_poly.pdbx_strand_id
1 'polypeptide(L)'
;MRQGVSVCSGYQRARYPQLLNALPGLLDATHGTRSLLVATYRITAALLVKLDHPELAWLAADRAVAAGHGTTLTATGTIAVAEALRALGHHRLALSAALTVADTTDDHTVRGSLFLQAGLAAAGDGDRRNARDLLEHAAALADRQVDGTDPHHTGFGPVAVALARSLAAHRLGDTIEAVRRHEHAVRGDGWGRLPPEQRAAALADAARAYLDTGDPAAAGRALLDADRTAPAEVRSRPVARTLLAEVIQRGPHRPT
;
A
#
# COMPACT_ATOMS: atom_id res chain seq x y z
N MET A 1 -3.99 -12.61 21.14
CA MET A 1 -3.78 -11.18 20.77
C MET A 1 -2.32 -10.77 20.61
N ARG A 2 -1.37 -11.13 21.50
CA ARG A 2 0.04 -10.64 21.41
C ARG A 2 0.77 -10.97 20.10
N GLN A 3 0.52 -12.14 19.49
CA GLN A 3 1.23 -12.53 18.27
C GLN A 3 0.74 -11.81 17.00
N GLY A 4 -0.57 -11.62 16.80
CA GLY A 4 -1.12 -10.85 15.68
C GLY A 4 -0.66 -9.40 15.65
N VAL A 5 -0.69 -8.76 16.81
CA VAL A 5 -0.15 -7.40 16.99
C VAL A 5 1.35 -7.37 16.66
N SER A 6 2.10 -8.45 16.95
CA SER A 6 3.52 -8.55 16.61
C SER A 6 3.79 -8.64 15.10
N VAL A 7 2.94 -9.34 14.33
CA VAL A 7 3.10 -9.43 12.86
C VAL A 7 2.80 -8.09 12.19
N CYS A 8 1.65 -7.48 12.50
CA CYS A 8 1.28 -6.16 11.98
C CYS A 8 2.33 -5.11 12.34
N SER A 9 2.75 -5.10 13.61
CA SER A 9 3.78 -4.21 14.14
C SER A 9 5.15 -4.38 13.45
N GLY A 10 5.54 -5.62 13.15
CA GLY A 10 6.78 -5.91 12.43
C GLY A 10 6.75 -5.36 11.01
N TYR A 11 5.63 -5.57 10.30
CA TYR A 11 5.43 -5.03 8.95
C TYR A 11 5.41 -3.51 8.94
N GLN A 12 4.62 -2.90 9.82
CA GLN A 12 4.49 -1.45 9.99
C GLN A 12 5.84 -0.77 10.31
N ARG A 13 6.77 -1.48 10.95
CA ARG A 13 8.14 -1.03 11.22
C ARG A 13 9.16 -1.39 10.14
N ALA A 14 8.72 -1.92 8.99
CA ALA A 14 9.55 -2.39 7.89
C ALA A 14 10.61 -3.44 8.28
N ARG A 15 10.29 -4.35 9.21
CA ARG A 15 11.20 -5.43 9.66
C ARG A 15 11.08 -6.67 8.76
N TYR A 16 11.28 -6.49 7.46
CA TYR A 16 11.01 -7.51 6.44
C TYR A 16 11.81 -8.80 6.59
N PRO A 17 13.15 -8.78 6.80
CA PRO A 17 13.90 -10.00 6.99
C PRO A 17 13.45 -10.79 8.23
N GLN A 18 13.17 -10.08 9.33
CA GLN A 18 12.70 -10.72 10.57
C GLN A 18 11.32 -11.33 10.40
N LEU A 19 10.42 -10.67 9.66
CA LEU A 19 9.10 -11.22 9.35
C LEU A 19 9.23 -12.49 8.51
N LEU A 20 9.99 -12.46 7.40
CA LEU A 20 10.18 -13.63 6.53
C LEU A 20 10.68 -14.86 7.30
N ASN A 21 11.63 -14.66 8.21
CA ASN A 21 12.16 -15.74 9.06
C ASN A 21 11.13 -16.26 10.07
N ALA A 22 10.21 -15.41 10.54
CA ALA A 22 9.19 -15.77 11.51
C ALA A 22 7.90 -16.32 10.88
N LEU A 23 7.68 -16.12 9.57
CA LEU A 23 6.42 -16.45 8.88
C LEU A 23 5.98 -17.91 9.07
N PRO A 24 6.84 -18.94 8.91
CA PRO A 24 6.40 -20.33 9.08
C PRO A 24 5.83 -20.59 10.48
N GLY A 25 6.56 -20.19 11.53
CA GLY A 25 6.10 -20.36 12.91
C GLY A 25 4.86 -19.52 13.26
N LEU A 26 4.67 -18.37 12.61
CA LEU A 26 3.45 -17.56 12.77
C LEU A 26 2.23 -18.20 12.11
N LEU A 27 2.39 -18.84 10.95
CA LEU A 27 1.31 -19.57 10.28
C LEU A 27 0.86 -20.79 11.10
N ASP A 28 1.82 -21.50 11.69
CA ASP A 28 1.53 -22.63 12.59
C ASP A 28 0.82 -22.15 13.87
N ALA A 29 1.28 -21.04 14.46
CA ALA A 29 0.72 -20.52 15.70
C ALA A 29 -0.67 -19.87 15.53
N THR A 30 -1.02 -19.41 14.31
CA THR A 30 -2.30 -18.74 14.04
C THR A 30 -3.38 -19.67 13.50
N HIS A 31 -3.06 -20.94 13.22
CA HIS A 31 -3.97 -21.93 12.63
C HIS A 31 -5.29 -22.12 13.41
N GLY A 32 -5.32 -21.79 14.71
CA GLY A 32 -6.52 -21.85 15.56
C GLY A 32 -7.33 -20.55 15.70
N THR A 33 -6.85 -19.41 15.20
CA THR A 33 -7.55 -18.11 15.32
C THR A 33 -7.69 -17.44 13.96
N ARG A 34 -8.89 -17.54 13.36
CA ARG A 34 -9.16 -17.09 11.97
C ARG A 34 -8.76 -15.64 11.70
N SER A 35 -9.11 -14.69 12.57
CA SER A 35 -8.75 -13.28 12.38
C SER A 35 -7.23 -13.05 12.34
N LEU A 36 -6.47 -13.80 13.14
CA LEU A 36 -5.01 -13.76 13.13
C LEU A 36 -4.42 -14.42 11.89
N LEU A 37 -5.02 -15.52 11.43
CA LEU A 37 -4.61 -16.21 10.22
C LEU A 37 -4.84 -15.34 8.98
N VAL A 38 -6.01 -14.70 8.86
CA VAL A 38 -6.32 -13.71 7.81
C VAL A 38 -5.32 -12.57 7.83
N ALA A 39 -5.04 -11.99 8.99
CA ALA A 39 -4.06 -10.91 9.12
C ALA A 39 -2.64 -11.35 8.71
N THR A 40 -2.23 -12.56 9.10
CA THR A 40 -0.90 -13.11 8.77
C THR A 40 -0.75 -13.32 7.26
N TYR A 41 -1.75 -13.93 6.61
CA TYR A 41 -1.75 -14.11 5.16
C TYR A 41 -1.79 -12.76 4.40
N ARG A 42 -2.59 -11.79 4.86
CA ARG A 42 -2.60 -10.44 4.28
C ARG A 42 -1.25 -9.74 4.35
N ILE A 43 -0.59 -9.79 5.50
CA ILE A 43 0.73 -9.17 5.67
C ILE A 43 1.78 -9.89 4.82
N THR A 44 1.67 -11.21 4.72
CA THR A 44 2.51 -12.01 3.83
C THR A 44 2.33 -11.56 2.38
N ALA A 45 1.09 -11.40 1.93
CA ALA A 45 0.78 -10.90 0.59
C ALA A 45 1.35 -9.48 0.36
N ALA A 46 1.08 -8.54 1.26
CA ALA A 46 1.57 -7.16 1.15
C ALA A 46 3.12 -7.08 1.17
N LEU A 47 3.78 -7.97 1.92
CA LEU A 47 5.23 -8.09 1.91
C LEU A 47 5.75 -8.63 0.57
N LEU A 48 5.12 -9.68 0.04
CA LEU A 48 5.50 -10.27 -1.24
C LEU A 48 5.30 -9.31 -2.43
N VAL A 49 4.25 -8.46 -2.39
CA VAL A 49 4.10 -7.36 -3.35
C VAL A 49 5.29 -6.40 -3.29
N LYS A 50 5.69 -5.97 -2.08
CA LYS A 50 6.82 -5.05 -1.92
C LYS A 50 8.15 -5.65 -2.37
N LEU A 51 8.30 -6.97 -2.26
CA LEU A 51 9.48 -7.72 -2.66
C LEU A 51 9.47 -8.21 -4.13
N ASP A 52 8.48 -7.79 -4.93
CA ASP A 52 8.37 -8.14 -6.35
C ASP A 52 8.14 -9.64 -6.61
N HIS A 53 7.32 -10.25 -5.75
CA HIS A 53 6.81 -11.63 -5.90
C HIS A 53 5.27 -11.66 -5.96
N PRO A 54 4.65 -11.00 -6.95
CA PRO A 54 3.21 -10.78 -6.97
C PRO A 54 2.38 -12.05 -7.17
N GLU A 55 2.91 -13.11 -7.79
CA GLU A 55 2.22 -14.41 -7.93
C GLU A 55 2.10 -15.12 -6.58
N LEU A 56 3.17 -15.10 -5.78
CA LEU A 56 3.16 -15.62 -4.41
C LEU A 56 2.27 -14.74 -3.52
N ALA A 57 2.28 -13.42 -3.73
CA ALA A 57 1.40 -12.51 -3.02
C ALA A 57 -0.08 -12.82 -3.29
N TRP A 58 -0.43 -13.11 -4.54
CA TRP A 58 -1.78 -13.50 -4.91
C TRP A 58 -2.19 -14.81 -4.23
N LEU A 59 -1.32 -15.82 -4.21
CA LEU A 59 -1.60 -17.07 -3.49
C LEU A 59 -1.80 -16.84 -1.98
N ALA A 60 -0.95 -16.03 -1.35
CA ALA A 60 -1.10 -15.68 0.06
C ALA A 60 -2.42 -14.91 0.31
N ALA A 61 -2.80 -14.01 -0.59
CA ALA A 61 -4.06 -13.28 -0.50
C ALA A 61 -5.29 -14.18 -0.67
N ASP A 62 -5.25 -15.14 -1.59
CA ASP A 62 -6.28 -16.17 -1.76
C ASP A 62 -6.46 -16.98 -0.47
N ARG A 63 -5.35 -17.39 0.17
CA ARG A 63 -5.41 -18.04 1.50
C ARG A 63 -5.98 -17.14 2.58
N ALA A 64 -5.78 -15.82 2.53
CA ALA A 64 -6.43 -14.88 3.44
C ALA A 64 -7.96 -14.88 3.26
N VAL A 65 -8.44 -14.89 2.00
CA VAL A 65 -9.88 -14.95 1.69
C VAL A 65 -10.47 -16.29 2.15
N ALA A 66 -9.82 -17.41 1.85
CA ALA A 66 -10.27 -18.75 2.23
C ALA A 66 -10.30 -18.98 3.75
N ALA A 67 -9.36 -18.37 4.49
CA ALA A 67 -9.36 -18.42 5.96
C ALA A 67 -10.42 -17.51 6.60
N GLY A 68 -10.89 -16.50 5.87
CA GLY A 68 -11.93 -15.58 6.30
C GLY A 68 -13.29 -16.24 6.39
N HIS A 69 -14.05 -15.93 7.44
CA HIS A 69 -15.44 -16.36 7.58
C HIS A 69 -16.32 -15.16 7.95
N GLY A 70 -17.48 -15.06 7.31
CA GLY A 70 -18.31 -13.85 7.37
C GLY A 70 -17.80 -12.74 6.44
N THR A 71 -18.68 -11.79 6.13
CA THR A 71 -18.45 -10.81 5.07
C THR A 71 -17.24 -9.90 5.35
N THR A 72 -17.08 -9.41 6.58
CA THR A 72 -15.98 -8.50 6.93
C THR A 72 -14.60 -9.14 6.83
N LEU A 73 -14.41 -10.39 7.29
CA LEU A 73 -13.09 -11.04 7.21
C LEU A 73 -12.75 -11.46 5.77
N THR A 74 -13.74 -11.88 4.99
CA THR A 74 -13.58 -12.15 3.56
C THR A 74 -13.20 -10.87 2.82
N ALA A 75 -13.96 -9.78 3.01
CA ALA A 75 -13.68 -8.46 2.44
C ALA A 75 -12.29 -7.94 2.85
N THR A 76 -11.92 -8.15 4.10
CA THR A 76 -10.58 -7.89 4.65
C THR A 76 -9.51 -8.65 3.84
N GLY A 77 -9.66 -9.96 3.62
CA GLY A 77 -8.75 -10.74 2.77
C GLY A 77 -8.68 -10.22 1.32
N THR A 78 -9.82 -9.83 0.75
CA THR A 78 -9.92 -9.35 -0.64
C THR A 78 -9.15 -8.06 -0.91
N ILE A 79 -8.90 -7.21 0.11
CA ILE A 79 -8.00 -6.05 -0.03
C ILE A 79 -6.64 -6.49 -0.57
N ALA A 80 -6.06 -7.57 -0.02
CA ALA A 80 -4.77 -8.09 -0.47
C ALA A 80 -4.84 -8.75 -1.85
N VAL A 81 -5.99 -9.35 -2.21
CA VAL A 81 -6.20 -9.91 -3.55
C VAL A 81 -6.19 -8.79 -4.59
N ALA A 82 -6.91 -7.70 -4.34
CA ALA A 82 -6.92 -6.54 -5.23
C ALA A 82 -5.53 -5.90 -5.34
N GLU A 83 -4.77 -5.84 -4.25
CA GLU A 83 -3.38 -5.37 -4.27
C GLU A 83 -2.48 -6.24 -5.15
N ALA A 84 -2.49 -7.56 -4.95
CA ALA A 84 -1.68 -8.50 -5.71
C ALA A 84 -2.06 -8.49 -7.21
N LEU A 85 -3.35 -8.47 -7.53
CA LEU A 85 -3.83 -8.37 -8.91
C LEU A 85 -3.36 -7.08 -9.60
N ARG A 86 -3.32 -5.95 -8.89
CA ARG A 86 -2.74 -4.71 -9.45
C ARG A 86 -1.23 -4.84 -9.68
N ALA A 87 -0.51 -5.49 -8.77
CA ALA A 87 0.93 -5.72 -8.93
C ALA A 87 1.23 -6.64 -10.13
N LEU A 88 0.34 -7.58 -10.44
CA LEU A 88 0.36 -8.41 -11.66
C LEU A 88 -0.07 -7.67 -12.94
N GLY A 89 -0.51 -6.42 -12.86
CA GLY A 89 -1.06 -5.67 -14.01
C GLY A 89 -2.50 -6.06 -14.40
N HIS A 90 -3.16 -6.93 -13.63
CA HIS A 90 -4.56 -7.34 -13.86
C HIS A 90 -5.55 -6.32 -13.28
N HIS A 91 -5.48 -5.07 -13.74
CA HIS A 91 -6.21 -3.93 -13.19
C HIS A 91 -7.74 -4.11 -13.18
N ARG A 92 -8.33 -4.62 -14.27
CA ARG A 92 -9.77 -4.87 -14.33
C ARG A 92 -10.23 -5.93 -13.33
N LEU A 93 -9.46 -7.01 -13.17
CA LEU A 93 -9.76 -8.04 -12.18
C LEU A 93 -9.63 -7.51 -10.75
N ALA A 94 -8.62 -6.69 -10.48
CA ALA A 94 -8.46 -6.03 -9.18
C ALA A 94 -9.65 -5.10 -8.85
N LEU A 95 -10.11 -4.33 -9.83
CA LEU A 95 -11.28 -3.46 -9.71
C LEU A 95 -12.53 -4.28 -9.39
N SER A 96 -12.83 -5.31 -10.19
CA SER A 96 -13.99 -6.18 -9.99
C SER A 96 -13.94 -6.86 -8.61
N ALA A 97 -12.82 -7.46 -8.24
CA ALA A 97 -12.66 -8.15 -6.96
C ALA A 97 -12.92 -7.24 -5.77
N ALA A 98 -12.40 -6.00 -5.80
CA ALA A 98 -12.63 -5.03 -4.73
C ALA A 98 -14.10 -4.61 -4.63
N LEU A 99 -14.75 -4.30 -5.76
CA LEU A 99 -16.14 -3.82 -5.78
C LEU A 99 -17.15 -4.90 -5.42
N THR A 100 -16.91 -6.17 -5.78
CA THR A 100 -17.82 -7.28 -5.45
C THR A 100 -18.07 -7.41 -3.95
N VAL A 101 -17.10 -7.05 -3.11
CA VAL A 101 -17.20 -7.23 -1.64
C VAL A 101 -17.29 -5.92 -0.86
N ALA A 102 -17.14 -4.76 -1.50
CA ALA A 102 -17.14 -3.45 -0.83
C ALA A 102 -18.43 -3.21 -0.02
N ASP A 103 -19.58 -3.53 -0.60
CA ASP A 103 -20.88 -3.32 0.05
C ASP A 103 -21.28 -4.46 1.01
N THR A 104 -20.49 -5.54 1.09
CA THR A 104 -20.82 -6.69 1.95
C THR A 104 -20.39 -6.51 3.40
N THR A 105 -19.46 -5.60 3.68
CA THR A 105 -18.92 -5.33 5.01
C THR A 105 -19.40 -3.99 5.55
N ASP A 106 -19.87 -3.95 6.80
CA ASP A 106 -20.26 -2.69 7.47
C ASP A 106 -19.07 -1.93 8.09
N ASP A 107 -17.87 -2.53 8.04
CA ASP A 107 -16.66 -1.89 8.53
C ASP A 107 -16.18 -0.83 7.53
N HIS A 108 -16.19 0.43 7.98
CA HIS A 108 -15.86 1.58 7.15
C HIS A 108 -14.38 1.61 6.74
N THR A 109 -13.46 1.07 7.56
CA THR A 109 -12.03 1.05 7.22
C THR A 109 -11.75 -0.03 6.18
N VAL A 110 -12.42 -1.18 6.28
CA VAL A 110 -12.34 -2.26 5.28
C VAL A 110 -12.96 -1.81 3.96
N ARG A 111 -14.19 -1.28 4.00
CA ARG A 111 -14.89 -0.74 2.82
C ARG A 111 -14.09 0.38 2.16
N GLY A 112 -13.56 1.31 2.96
CA GLY A 112 -12.71 2.40 2.48
C GLY A 112 -11.43 1.91 1.81
N SER A 113 -10.74 0.93 2.39
CA SER A 113 -9.59 0.28 1.76
C SER A 113 -9.94 -0.39 0.43
N LEU A 114 -11.09 -1.06 0.33
CA LEU A 114 -11.53 -1.67 -0.94
C LEU A 114 -11.75 -0.60 -2.01
N PHE A 115 -12.38 0.53 -1.68
CA PHE A 115 -12.50 1.66 -2.62
C PHE A 115 -11.14 2.26 -3.00
N LEU A 116 -10.17 2.33 -2.08
CA LEU A 116 -8.79 2.71 -2.43
C LEU A 116 -8.17 1.73 -3.43
N GLN A 117 -8.29 0.43 -3.18
CA GLN A 117 -7.75 -0.59 -4.09
C GLN A 117 -8.41 -0.53 -5.48
N ALA A 118 -9.73 -0.31 -5.51
CA ALA A 118 -10.53 -0.16 -6.72
C ALA A 118 -10.14 1.11 -7.51
N GLY A 119 -10.03 2.26 -6.84
CA GLY A 119 -9.63 3.52 -7.48
C GLY A 119 -8.20 3.46 -8.03
N LEU A 120 -7.27 2.85 -7.31
CA LEU A 120 -5.91 2.59 -7.78
C LEU A 120 -5.85 1.60 -8.95
N ALA A 121 -6.78 0.65 -9.01
CA ALA A 121 -6.91 -0.29 -10.13
C ALA A 121 -7.45 0.42 -11.37
N ALA A 122 -8.51 1.21 -11.23
CA ALA A 122 -9.06 2.03 -12.31
C ALA A 122 -8.01 3.00 -12.89
N ALA A 123 -7.20 3.63 -12.03
CA ALA A 123 -6.10 4.49 -12.48
C ALA A 123 -5.04 3.71 -13.29
N GLY A 124 -4.74 2.46 -12.89
CA GLY A 124 -3.84 1.58 -13.64
C GLY A 124 -4.40 1.14 -15.00
N ASP A 125 -5.73 1.02 -15.14
CA ASP A 125 -6.41 0.75 -16.42
C ASP A 125 -6.59 2.01 -17.29
N GLY A 126 -6.13 3.18 -16.81
CA GLY A 126 -6.31 4.47 -17.50
C GLY A 126 -7.71 5.11 -17.33
N ASP A 127 -8.58 4.52 -16.51
CA ASP A 127 -9.94 5.01 -16.28
C ASP A 127 -9.95 6.14 -15.23
N ARG A 128 -9.70 7.36 -15.71
CA ARG A 128 -9.66 8.58 -14.88
C ARG A 128 -10.97 8.84 -14.15
N ARG A 129 -12.12 8.52 -14.76
CA ARG A 129 -13.43 8.78 -14.16
C ARG A 129 -13.66 7.88 -12.96
N ASN A 130 -13.54 6.56 -13.15
CA ASN A 130 -13.73 5.61 -12.06
C ASN A 130 -12.66 5.79 -10.97
N ALA A 131 -11.41 6.08 -11.33
CA ALA A 131 -10.37 6.39 -10.35
C ALA A 131 -10.77 7.56 -9.43
N ARG A 132 -11.27 8.66 -10.02
CA ARG A 132 -11.72 9.83 -9.26
C ARG A 132 -12.91 9.50 -8.36
N ASP A 133 -13.94 8.90 -8.93
CA ASP A 133 -15.19 8.66 -8.22
C ASP A 133 -14.99 7.65 -7.06
N LEU A 134 -14.20 6.59 -7.26
CA LEU A 134 -13.90 5.60 -6.22
C LEU A 134 -13.03 6.17 -5.09
N LEU A 135 -12.03 6.99 -5.43
CA LEU A 135 -11.22 7.67 -4.41
C LEU A 135 -12.01 8.74 -3.64
N GLU A 136 -13.07 9.30 -4.24
CA GLU A 136 -14.02 10.18 -3.53
C GLU A 136 -14.87 9.41 -2.53
N HIS A 137 -15.36 8.23 -2.88
CA HIS A 137 -16.07 7.35 -1.94
C HIS A 137 -15.16 6.95 -0.76
N ALA A 138 -13.89 6.64 -1.04
CA ALA A 138 -12.91 6.40 0.01
C ALA A 138 -12.70 7.63 0.90
N ALA A 139 -12.59 8.84 0.32
CA ALA A 139 -12.45 10.07 1.10
C ALA A 139 -13.64 10.30 2.05
N ALA A 140 -14.87 10.13 1.55
CA ALA A 140 -16.08 10.29 2.34
C ALA A 140 -16.16 9.30 3.52
N LEU A 141 -15.59 8.11 3.40
CA LEU A 141 -15.48 7.15 4.50
C LEU A 141 -14.38 7.53 5.50
N ALA A 142 -13.26 8.06 5.01
CA ALA A 142 -12.16 8.51 5.87
C ALA A 142 -12.57 9.70 6.76
N ASP A 143 -13.40 10.62 6.24
CA ASP A 143 -13.91 11.77 6.98
C ASP A 143 -14.87 11.37 8.12
N ARG A 144 -15.49 10.19 8.02
CA ARG A 144 -16.41 9.65 9.05
C ARG A 144 -15.69 8.93 10.19
N GLN A 145 -14.37 8.74 10.10
CA GLN A 145 -13.61 7.99 11.08
C GLN A 145 -13.32 8.88 12.31
N VAL A 146 -14.24 8.86 13.29
CA VAL A 146 -14.15 9.69 14.51
C VAL A 146 -13.13 9.14 15.53
N ASP A 147 -13.03 7.81 15.66
CA ASP A 147 -12.30 7.19 16.79
C ASP A 147 -10.91 6.63 16.43
N GLY A 148 -10.49 6.74 15.17
CA GLY A 148 -9.17 6.26 14.72
C GLY A 148 -8.95 4.74 14.86
N THR A 149 -9.99 3.96 15.18
CA THR A 149 -9.89 2.51 15.36
C THR A 149 -9.76 1.81 14.00
N ASP A 150 -8.70 1.01 13.85
CA ASP A 150 -8.47 0.14 12.69
C ASP A 150 -8.21 -1.30 13.17
N PRO A 151 -9.27 -2.05 13.54
CA PRO A 151 -9.13 -3.38 14.13
C PRO A 151 -8.58 -4.41 13.13
N HIS A 152 -8.67 -4.12 11.83
CA HIS A 152 -8.21 -4.96 10.74
C HIS A 152 -6.84 -4.55 10.19
N HIS A 153 -6.19 -3.55 10.81
CA HIS A 153 -4.87 -3.04 10.43
C HIS A 153 -4.77 -2.76 8.92
N THR A 154 -5.81 -2.16 8.35
CA THR A 154 -5.85 -1.77 6.93
C THR A 154 -4.97 -0.56 6.63
N GLY A 155 -4.63 0.25 7.65
CA GLY A 155 -3.92 1.52 7.49
C GLY A 155 -4.77 2.59 6.79
N PHE A 156 -6.08 2.40 6.73
CA PHE A 156 -7.01 3.33 6.09
C PHE A 156 -7.17 4.61 6.91
N GLY A 157 -7.32 5.73 6.19
CA GLY A 157 -7.59 7.04 6.77
C GLY A 157 -7.32 8.18 5.77
N PRO A 158 -7.50 9.45 6.19
CA PRO A 158 -7.42 10.60 5.28
C PRO A 158 -6.08 10.73 4.56
N VAL A 159 -4.97 10.42 5.25
CA VAL A 159 -3.63 10.48 4.64
C VAL A 159 -3.44 9.36 3.60
N ALA A 160 -3.92 8.15 3.88
CA ALA A 160 -3.88 7.05 2.91
C ALA A 160 -4.67 7.40 1.63
N VAL A 161 -5.81 8.07 1.77
CA VAL A 161 -6.59 8.59 0.63
C VAL A 161 -5.81 9.65 -0.15
N ALA A 162 -5.19 10.62 0.53
CA ALA A 162 -4.38 11.65 -0.12
C ALA A 162 -3.20 11.05 -0.92
N LEU A 163 -2.50 10.07 -0.33
CA LEU A 163 -1.41 9.35 -0.98
C LEU A 163 -1.91 8.50 -2.17
N ALA A 164 -3.06 7.83 -2.04
CA ALA A 164 -3.65 7.09 -3.15
C ALA A 164 -4.05 8.01 -4.31
N ARG A 165 -4.56 9.22 -4.04
CA ARG A 165 -4.85 10.24 -5.07
C ARG A 165 -3.60 10.76 -5.77
N SER A 166 -2.48 10.86 -5.04
CA SER A 166 -1.16 11.15 -5.62
C SER A 166 -0.71 10.04 -6.57
N LEU A 167 -0.73 8.78 -6.10
CA LEU A 167 -0.34 7.62 -6.89
C LEU A 167 -1.25 7.40 -8.12
N ALA A 168 -2.55 7.62 -7.97
CA ALA A 168 -3.50 7.56 -9.08
C ALA A 168 -3.23 8.63 -10.15
N ALA A 169 -2.89 9.86 -9.75
CA ALA A 169 -2.51 10.91 -10.68
C ALA A 169 -1.27 10.52 -11.49
N HIS A 170 -0.25 9.98 -10.82
CA HIS A 170 0.96 9.48 -11.46
C HIS A 170 0.66 8.39 -12.50
N ARG A 171 -0.14 7.37 -12.13
CA ARG A 171 -0.57 6.30 -13.06
C ARG A 171 -1.36 6.80 -14.27
N LEU A 172 -2.12 7.89 -14.11
CA LEU A 172 -2.88 8.53 -15.18
C LEU A 172 -2.03 9.51 -16.02
N GLY A 173 -0.71 9.55 -15.79
CA GLY A 173 0.24 10.40 -16.51
C GLY A 173 0.27 11.86 -16.05
N ASP A 174 -0.44 12.21 -14.99
CA ASP A 174 -0.48 13.58 -14.45
C ASP A 174 0.56 13.74 -13.33
N THR A 175 1.83 13.76 -13.74
CA THR A 175 3.00 13.75 -12.83
C THR A 175 3.10 15.02 -11.99
N ILE A 176 2.71 16.18 -12.54
CA ILE A 176 2.65 17.45 -11.82
C ILE A 176 1.61 17.38 -10.70
N GLU A 177 0.41 16.86 -11.00
CA GLU A 177 -0.63 16.69 -9.99
C GLU A 177 -0.25 15.66 -8.93
N ALA A 178 0.46 14.60 -9.31
CA ALA A 178 0.99 13.62 -8.37
C ALA A 178 1.92 14.29 -7.34
N VAL A 179 2.91 15.07 -7.82
CA VAL A 179 3.82 15.82 -6.94
C VAL A 179 3.04 16.79 -6.05
N ARG A 180 2.13 17.59 -6.61
CA ARG A 180 1.32 18.54 -5.84
C ARG A 180 0.54 17.86 -4.71
N ARG A 181 -0.10 16.73 -4.99
CA ARG A 181 -0.88 15.97 -4.01
C ARG A 181 0.01 15.33 -2.94
N HIS A 182 1.14 14.76 -3.34
CA HIS A 182 2.12 14.21 -2.39
C HIS A 182 2.59 15.29 -1.41
N GLU A 183 3.02 16.44 -1.93
CA GLU A 183 3.52 17.53 -1.10
C GLU A 183 2.45 18.11 -0.17
N HIS A 184 1.18 18.13 -0.59
CA HIS A 184 0.09 18.50 0.30
C HIS A 184 -0.10 17.47 1.42
N ALA A 185 -0.06 16.17 1.09
CA ALA A 185 -0.24 15.08 2.05
C ALA A 185 0.85 15.06 3.14
N VAL A 186 2.12 15.28 2.79
CA VAL A 186 3.24 15.27 3.75
C VAL A 186 3.26 16.48 4.69
N ARG A 187 2.63 17.59 4.30
CA ARG A 187 2.49 18.79 5.15
C ARG A 187 1.34 18.68 6.16
N GLY A 188 0.43 17.72 5.99
CA GLY A 188 -0.70 17.54 6.88
C GLY A 188 -0.33 16.83 8.20
N ASP A 189 -1.06 17.15 9.28
CA ASP A 189 -0.80 16.63 10.64
C ASP A 189 -0.86 15.10 10.76
N GLY A 190 -1.52 14.44 9.81
CA GLY A 190 -1.64 12.99 9.78
C GLY A 190 -0.39 12.27 9.29
N TRP A 191 0.51 12.93 8.56
CA TRP A 191 1.68 12.29 7.95
C TRP A 191 2.51 11.55 8.98
N GLY A 192 2.89 12.21 10.09
CA GLY A 192 3.73 11.61 11.13
C GLY A 192 3.08 10.43 11.88
N ARG A 193 1.75 10.28 11.79
CA ARG A 193 1.01 9.16 12.42
C ARG A 193 1.00 7.89 11.56
N LEU A 194 1.34 7.99 10.29
CA LEU A 194 1.43 6.82 9.43
C LEU A 194 2.58 5.89 9.89
N PRO A 195 2.37 4.56 9.82
CA PRO A 195 3.44 3.61 10.08
C PRO A 195 4.66 3.89 9.18
N PRO A 196 5.89 3.68 9.71
CA PRO A 196 7.12 3.97 8.98
C PRO A 196 7.20 3.38 7.57
N GLU A 197 6.75 2.13 7.36
CA GLU A 197 6.77 1.55 6.02
C GLU A 197 5.89 2.33 5.02
N GLN A 198 4.76 2.89 5.45
CA GLN A 198 3.77 3.51 4.57
C GLN A 198 4.29 4.86 4.14
N ARG A 199 4.91 5.58 5.08
CA ARG A 199 5.61 6.84 4.80
C ARG A 199 6.76 6.62 3.81
N ALA A 200 7.61 5.62 4.04
CA ALA A 200 8.74 5.36 3.16
C ALA A 200 8.29 4.84 1.78
N ALA A 201 7.23 4.03 1.69
CA ALA A 201 6.65 3.62 0.43
C ALA A 201 6.10 4.82 -0.36
N ALA A 202 5.39 5.74 0.30
CA ALA A 202 4.89 6.96 -0.31
C ALA A 202 6.00 7.91 -0.79
N LEU A 203 7.11 7.98 -0.06
CA LEU A 203 8.29 8.73 -0.49
C LEU A 203 8.96 8.08 -1.71
N ALA A 204 8.98 6.75 -1.82
CA ALA A 204 9.46 6.06 -3.02
C ALA A 204 8.57 6.32 -4.23
N ASP A 205 7.24 6.31 -4.06
CA ASP A 205 6.28 6.68 -5.12
C ASP A 205 6.48 8.14 -5.57
N ALA A 206 6.71 9.06 -4.62
CA ALA A 206 7.03 10.45 -4.93
C ALA A 206 8.36 10.61 -5.66
N ALA A 207 9.39 9.82 -5.30
CA ALA A 207 10.67 9.84 -5.99
C ALA A 207 10.53 9.47 -7.48
N ARG A 208 9.67 8.50 -7.81
CA ARG A 208 9.32 8.20 -9.20
C ARG A 208 8.67 9.41 -9.88
N ALA A 209 7.68 10.03 -9.25
CA ALA A 209 7.02 11.21 -9.80
C ALA A 209 7.99 12.38 -10.03
N TYR A 210 8.91 12.64 -9.10
CA TYR A 210 9.95 13.67 -9.26
C TYR A 210 10.88 13.39 -10.44
N LEU A 211 11.32 12.14 -10.61
CA LEU A 211 12.13 11.74 -11.77
C LEU A 211 11.39 11.97 -13.09
N ASP A 212 10.09 11.67 -13.14
CA ASP A 212 9.28 11.83 -14.34
C ASP A 212 8.99 13.31 -14.66
N THR A 213 9.02 14.19 -13.64
CA THR A 213 9.00 15.65 -13.82
C THR A 213 10.38 16.25 -14.14
N GLY A 214 11.45 15.45 -14.19
CA GLY A 214 12.81 15.92 -14.48
C GLY A 214 13.55 16.53 -13.28
N ASP A 215 13.15 16.22 -12.04
CA ASP A 215 13.84 16.67 -10.82
C ASP A 215 14.53 15.49 -10.09
N PRO A 216 15.70 15.05 -10.56
CA PRO A 216 16.45 13.97 -9.91
C PRO A 216 16.95 14.34 -8.51
N ALA A 217 17.09 15.64 -8.21
CA ALA A 217 17.52 16.09 -6.89
C ALA A 217 16.41 15.91 -5.84
N ALA A 218 15.16 16.27 -6.17
CA ALA A 218 14.00 15.99 -5.32
C ALA A 218 13.76 14.49 -5.16
N ALA A 219 13.90 13.72 -6.24
CA ALA A 219 13.81 12.26 -6.17
C ALA A 219 14.86 11.66 -5.23
N GLY A 220 16.11 12.11 -5.31
CA GLY A 220 17.18 11.69 -4.40
C GLY A 220 16.89 12.03 -2.94
N ARG A 221 16.37 13.23 -2.65
CA ARG A 221 15.96 13.62 -1.30
C ARG A 221 14.84 12.72 -0.77
N ALA A 222 13.82 12.46 -1.57
CA ALA A 222 12.71 11.58 -1.19
C ALA A 222 13.19 10.16 -0.86
N LEU A 223 14.10 9.58 -1.66
CA LEU A 223 14.68 8.26 -1.39
C LEU A 223 15.55 8.24 -0.12
N LEU A 224 16.31 9.31 0.16
CA LEU A 224 17.09 9.43 1.39
C LEU A 224 16.18 9.50 2.62
N ASP A 225 15.08 10.26 2.55
CA ASP A 225 14.12 10.36 3.64
C ASP A 225 13.33 9.05 3.83
N ALA A 226 13.09 8.31 2.74
CA ALA A 226 12.54 6.95 2.80
C ALA A 226 13.52 5.99 3.51
N ASP A 227 14.81 6.00 3.18
CA ASP A 227 15.82 5.13 3.82
C ASP A 227 15.97 5.46 5.31
N ARG A 228 15.95 6.76 5.67
CA ARG A 228 15.97 7.18 7.08
C ARG A 228 14.72 6.73 7.85
N THR A 229 13.56 6.74 7.20
CA THR A 229 12.28 6.38 7.82
C THR A 229 12.14 4.86 8.00
N ALA A 230 12.46 4.10 6.96
CA ALA A 230 12.35 2.65 6.93
C ALA A 230 13.36 2.07 5.92
N PRO A 231 14.59 1.72 6.35
CA PRO A 231 15.65 1.29 5.43
C PRO A 231 15.28 0.12 4.52
N ALA A 232 14.46 -0.83 5.00
CA ALA A 232 14.04 -1.98 4.21
C ALA A 232 13.18 -1.60 2.99
N GLU A 233 12.46 -0.47 3.04
CA GLU A 233 11.69 0.03 1.89
C GLU A 233 12.59 0.46 0.73
N VAL A 234 13.81 0.92 1.02
CA VAL A 234 14.77 1.34 -0.02
C VAL A 234 15.71 0.20 -0.40
N ARG A 235 16.16 -0.58 0.59
CA ARG A 235 17.22 -1.58 0.42
C ARG A 235 16.70 -2.94 -0.06
N SER A 236 15.47 -3.31 0.31
CA SER A 236 14.91 -4.62 -0.01
C SER A 236 13.97 -4.60 -1.21
N ARG A 237 13.41 -3.44 -1.59
CA ARG A 237 12.47 -3.35 -2.71
C ARG A 237 13.21 -3.14 -4.04
N PRO A 238 12.96 -4.00 -5.05
CA PRO A 238 13.56 -3.82 -6.38
C PRO A 238 13.26 -2.45 -7.00
N VAL A 239 12.01 -1.96 -6.89
CA VAL A 239 11.61 -0.67 -7.44
C VAL A 239 12.43 0.51 -6.89
N ALA A 240 12.73 0.52 -5.58
CA ALA A 240 13.51 1.58 -4.96
C ALA A 240 14.98 1.54 -5.40
N ARG A 241 15.54 0.33 -5.61
CA ARG A 241 16.90 0.16 -6.14
C ARG A 241 17.00 0.65 -7.60
N THR A 242 15.98 0.39 -8.42
CA THR A 242 15.90 0.93 -9.78
C THR A 242 15.83 2.45 -9.77
N LEU A 243 14.99 3.04 -8.91
CA LEU A 243 14.91 4.50 -8.74
C LEU A 243 16.25 5.11 -8.32
N LEU A 244 16.96 4.49 -7.37
CA LEU A 244 18.29 4.93 -6.97
C LEU A 244 19.29 4.93 -8.14
N ALA A 245 19.29 3.86 -8.95
CA ALA A 245 20.14 3.78 -10.13
C ALA A 245 19.82 4.88 -11.15
N GLU A 246 18.53 5.15 -11.39
CA GLU A 246 18.09 6.24 -12.27
C GLU A 246 18.50 7.63 -11.75
N VAL A 247 18.35 7.88 -10.45
CA VAL A 247 18.81 9.13 -9.82
C VAL A 247 20.33 9.31 -9.99
N ILE A 248 21.12 8.25 -9.82
CA ILE A 248 22.58 8.31 -9.99
C ILE A 248 22.94 8.60 -11.45
N GLN A 249 22.23 8.00 -12.41
CA GLN A 249 22.48 8.22 -13.85
C GLN A 249 22.10 9.63 -14.31
N ARG A 250 21.01 10.20 -13.76
CA ARG A 250 20.51 11.54 -14.12
C ARG A 250 21.06 12.66 -13.23
N GLY A 251 21.75 12.32 -12.15
CA GLY A 251 22.39 13.28 -11.27
C GLY A 251 23.48 14.07 -12.01
N PRO A 252 23.84 15.27 -11.53
CA PRO A 252 24.83 16.09 -12.20
C PRO A 252 26.12 15.29 -12.36
N HIS A 253 26.53 15.06 -13.61
CA HIS A 253 27.87 14.55 -13.91
C HIS A 253 28.86 15.46 -13.21
N ARG A 254 29.70 14.90 -12.34
CA ARG A 254 30.84 15.63 -11.78
C ARG A 254 31.65 16.16 -12.98
N PRO A 255 31.84 17.48 -13.14
CA PRO A 255 32.80 17.96 -14.12
C PRO A 255 34.18 17.48 -13.68
N THR A 256 34.88 16.80 -14.60
CA THR A 256 36.30 16.45 -14.50
C THR A 256 37.17 17.69 -14.53
#